data_AF-A0A538AR99-F1
#
_entry.id   AF-A0A538AR99-F1
#
_cell.length_a   1.000
_cell.length_b   1.000
_cell.length_c   1.000
_cell.angle_alpha   90.00
_cell.angle_beta   90.00
_cell.angle_gamma   90.00
#
_symmetry.space_group_name_H-M   'P 1'
#
loop_
_entity.id
_entity.type
_entity.pdbx_description
1 polymer ?
#
loop_
_entity_poly.entity_id
_entity_poly.type
_entity_poly.pdbx_seq_one_letter_code
_entity_poly.pdbx_strand_id
1 'polypeptide(L)'
;MIDELHSVGGLFGIVNVPSGVWIDEEGMIVRPPEPAWPGKSMWREIIKLPTELPPDLDPFIRKSLEQAAKIKSDPAKYLAALRDWAAKGSESQYALTPEEVIGRSQGRSTENSEAAAHFEIGQYLQKAGHADDAVEHFKRAHELQPDNWTY
;
A
#
# COMPACT_ATOMS: atom_id res chain seq x y z
N MET A 1 13.28 -14.18 2.45
CA MET A 1 13.90 -12.85 2.28
C MET A 1 13.01 -11.85 3.01
N ILE A 2 13.57 -11.03 3.90
CA ILE A 2 12.84 -10.02 4.69
C ILE A 2 13.37 -8.65 4.24
N ASP A 3 12.47 -7.71 3.94
CA ASP A 3 12.83 -6.34 3.59
C ASP A 3 13.00 -5.49 4.87
N GLU A 4 14.18 -5.57 5.47
CA GLU A 4 14.49 -4.92 6.76
C GLU A 4 14.58 -3.39 6.70
N LEU A 5 14.49 -2.80 5.51
CA LEU A 5 14.62 -1.36 5.29
C LEU A 5 13.37 -0.75 4.64
N HIS A 6 12.31 -1.53 4.44
CA HIS A 6 11.11 -1.12 3.69
C HIS A 6 11.44 -0.58 2.28
N SER A 7 12.54 -1.05 1.69
CA SER A 7 13.02 -0.60 0.38
C SER A 7 12.05 -0.97 -0.74
N VAL A 8 11.27 -2.04 -0.60
CA VAL A 8 10.24 -2.42 -1.58
C VAL A 8 9.18 -1.34 -1.69
N GLY A 9 8.74 -0.78 -0.56
CA GLY A 9 7.79 0.34 -0.54
C GLY A 9 8.37 1.58 -1.22
N GLY A 10 9.61 1.91 -0.85
CA GLY A 10 10.36 3.04 -1.42
C GLY A 10 10.73 2.88 -2.90
N LEU A 11 10.87 1.68 -3.44
CA LEU A 11 11.22 1.48 -4.86
C LEU A 11 9.99 1.48 -5.75
N PHE A 12 8.92 0.80 -5.33
CA PHE A 12 7.72 0.67 -6.14
C PHE A 12 6.70 1.78 -5.90
N GLY A 13 6.80 2.52 -4.80
CA GLY A 13 5.81 3.53 -4.40
C GLY A 13 4.64 2.93 -3.61
N ILE A 14 4.85 1.80 -2.93
CA ILE A 14 3.83 1.19 -2.09
C ILE A 14 3.78 1.95 -0.76
N VAL A 15 2.63 2.56 -0.48
CA VAL A 15 2.39 3.35 0.74
C VAL A 15 1.38 2.68 1.68
N ASN A 16 0.72 1.62 1.23
CA ASN A 16 -0.27 0.89 2.03
C ASN A 16 -0.35 -0.57 1.57
N VAL A 17 -0.95 -1.43 2.38
CA VAL A 17 -1.12 -2.86 2.08
C VAL A 17 -2.55 -3.34 2.33
N PRO A 18 -2.95 -4.44 1.67
CA PRO A 18 -2.26 -5.11 0.58
C PRO A 18 -2.26 -4.28 -0.71
N SER A 19 -1.13 -4.34 -1.42
CA SER A 19 -0.94 -3.69 -2.71
C SER A 19 -0.25 -4.66 -3.65
N GLY A 20 -0.53 -4.50 -4.95
CA GLY A 20 0.08 -5.30 -6.01
C GLY A 20 0.68 -4.40 -7.07
N VAL A 21 1.78 -4.89 -7.64
CA VAL A 21 2.45 -4.31 -8.81
C VAL A 21 2.52 -5.42 -9.85
N TRP A 22 2.15 -5.12 -11.09
CA TRP A 22 2.24 -6.09 -12.18
C TRP A 22 3.44 -5.75 -13.05
N ILE A 23 4.30 -6.74 -13.24
CA ILE A 23 5.55 -6.66 -13.98
C ILE A 23 5.46 -7.70 -15.10
N ASP A 24 5.75 -7.31 -16.33
CA ASP A 24 5.81 -8.23 -17.47
C ASP A 24 7.13 -9.02 -17.51
N GLU A 25 7.25 -9.94 -18.47
CA GLU A 25 8.43 -10.81 -18.61
C GLU A 25 9.69 -10.02 -19.03
N GLU A 26 9.51 -8.83 -19.59
CA GLU A 26 10.58 -7.89 -19.93
C GLU A 26 11.02 -7.04 -18.73
N GLY A 27 10.36 -7.18 -17.58
CA GLY A 27 10.68 -6.46 -16.34
C GLY A 27 10.05 -5.07 -16.25
N MET A 28 9.07 -4.75 -17.10
CA MET A 28 8.38 -3.46 -17.10
C MET A 28 7.17 -3.48 -16.19
N ILE A 29 7.00 -2.41 -15.40
CA ILE A 29 5.77 -2.21 -14.63
C ILE A 29 4.65 -1.86 -15.61
N VAL A 30 3.65 -2.74 -15.70
CA VAL A 30 2.44 -2.54 -16.53
C VAL A 30 1.22 -2.15 -15.69
N ARG A 31 1.30 -2.31 -14.36
CA ARG A 31 0.37 -1.72 -13.40
C ARG A 31 1.15 -1.29 -12.16
N PRO A 32 1.22 0.02 -11.83
CA PRO A 32 1.91 0.50 -10.64
C PRO A 32 1.17 0.07 -9.35
N PRO A 33 1.73 0.33 -8.15
CA PRO A 33 1.08 -0.05 -6.91
C PRO A 33 -0.38 0.35 -6.85
N GLU A 34 -1.23 -0.66 -6.76
CA GLU A 34 -2.66 -0.47 -6.61
C GLU A 34 -3.21 -1.43 -5.57
N PRO A 35 -4.43 -1.16 -5.06
CA PRO A 35 -5.08 -2.10 -4.18
C PRO A 35 -5.24 -3.50 -4.83
N ALA A 36 -4.58 -4.52 -4.29
CA ALA A 36 -4.62 -5.89 -4.83
C ALA A 36 -5.45 -6.86 -3.98
N TRP A 37 -6.66 -7.19 -4.45
CA TRP A 37 -7.60 -8.06 -3.74
C TRP A 37 -8.16 -9.21 -4.60
N PRO A 38 -7.51 -10.38 -4.59
CA PRO A 38 -8.10 -11.59 -5.12
C PRO A 38 -8.89 -12.31 -4.02
N GLY A 39 -10.20 -12.07 -3.87
CA GLY A 39 -10.99 -12.82 -2.87
C GLY A 39 -12.23 -12.12 -2.30
N LYS A 40 -12.58 -12.42 -1.05
CA LYS A 40 -13.67 -11.71 -0.35
C LYS A 40 -13.17 -10.34 0.13
N SER A 41 -14.11 -9.46 0.49
CA SER A 41 -13.82 -8.13 1.05
C SER A 41 -12.73 -8.19 2.13
N MET A 42 -11.70 -7.32 1.98
CA MET A 42 -10.59 -7.08 2.91
C MET A 42 -11.01 -7.20 4.38
N TRP A 43 -12.11 -6.54 4.71
CA TRP A 43 -12.55 -6.33 6.08
C TRP A 43 -13.22 -7.55 6.69
N ARG A 44 -13.91 -8.37 5.88
CA ARG A 44 -14.51 -9.61 6.38
C ARG A 44 -13.46 -10.62 6.80
N GLU A 45 -12.33 -10.66 6.11
CA GLU A 45 -11.24 -11.58 6.41
C GLU A 45 -10.30 -11.04 7.51
N ILE A 46 -9.93 -9.74 7.47
CA ILE A 46 -9.01 -9.15 8.45
C ILE A 46 -9.66 -8.92 9.82
N ILE A 47 -10.89 -8.38 9.87
CA ILE A 47 -11.55 -8.07 11.16
C ILE A 47 -12.34 -9.28 11.68
N LYS A 48 -12.48 -10.36 10.91
CA LYS A 48 -13.35 -11.51 11.25
C LYS A 48 -14.73 -11.05 11.76
N LEU A 49 -15.29 -10.03 11.11
CA LEU A 49 -16.53 -9.42 11.60
C LEU A 49 -17.63 -10.49 11.62
N PRO A 50 -18.33 -10.66 12.75
CA PRO A 50 -19.54 -11.46 12.77
C PRO A 50 -20.51 -10.91 11.72
N THR A 51 -21.29 -11.81 11.11
CA THR A 51 -22.27 -11.47 10.06
C THR A 51 -23.25 -10.38 10.53
N GLU A 52 -23.45 -10.30 11.85
CA GLU A 52 -24.22 -9.26 12.53
C GLU A 52 -23.31 -8.53 13.53
N LEU A 53 -23.33 -7.20 13.46
CA LEU A 53 -22.57 -6.32 14.34
C LEU A 53 -23.25 -6.21 15.71
N PRO A 54 -22.55 -6.41 16.84
CA PRO A 54 -23.11 -6.20 18.17
C PRO A 54 -23.62 -4.76 18.36
N PRO A 55 -24.78 -4.56 19.01
CA PRO A 55 -25.33 -3.23 19.23
C PRO A 55 -24.45 -2.34 20.13
N ASP A 56 -23.60 -2.93 20.94
CA ASP A 56 -22.68 -2.31 21.91
C ASP A 56 -21.23 -2.21 21.41
N LEU A 57 -21.02 -2.20 20.10
CA LEU A 57 -19.70 -2.05 19.50
C LEU A 57 -18.95 -0.84 20.05
N ASP A 58 -17.69 -1.10 20.44
CA ASP A 58 -16.74 -0.08 20.86
C ASP A 58 -16.66 1.08 19.83
N PRO A 59 -16.65 2.35 20.29
CA PRO A 59 -16.64 3.51 19.40
C PRO A 59 -15.48 3.54 18.39
N PHE A 60 -14.30 3.02 18.78
CA PHE A 60 -13.15 2.91 17.88
C PHE A 60 -13.43 1.91 16.76
N ILE A 61 -13.99 0.74 17.10
CA ILE A 61 -14.35 -0.27 16.10
C ILE A 61 -15.41 0.28 15.14
N ARG A 62 -16.42 0.99 15.64
CA ARG A 62 -17.44 1.64 14.79
C ARG A 62 -16.81 2.64 13.82
N LYS A 63 -15.95 3.53 14.29
CA LYS A 63 -15.28 4.52 13.46
C LYS A 63 -14.38 3.87 12.40
N SER A 64 -13.68 2.79 12.75
CA SER A 64 -12.88 2.01 11.81
C SER A 64 -13.76 1.35 10.73
N LEU A 65 -14.94 0.81 11.09
CA LEU A 65 -15.90 0.24 10.14
C LEU A 65 -16.45 1.29 9.16
N GLU A 66 -16.70 2.51 9.62
CA GLU A 66 -17.15 3.62 8.77
C GLU A 66 -16.09 4.05 7.75
N GLN A 67 -14.82 4.11 8.15
CA GLN A 67 -13.74 4.40 7.20
C GLN A 67 -13.52 3.24 6.22
N ALA A 68 -13.57 2.01 6.74
CA ALA A 68 -13.47 0.78 5.96
C ALA A 68 -14.51 0.71 4.83
N ALA A 69 -15.76 1.09 5.10
CA ALA A 69 -16.84 1.09 4.13
C ALA A 69 -16.63 2.07 2.95
N LYS A 70 -15.73 3.05 3.09
CA LYS A 70 -15.38 3.99 2.01
C LYS A 70 -14.38 3.40 1.02
N ILE A 71 -13.71 2.31 1.36
CA ILE A 71 -12.74 1.64 0.49
C ILE A 71 -13.53 0.90 -0.60
N LYS A 72 -13.57 1.50 -1.79
CA LYS A 72 -14.14 0.88 -2.98
C LYS A 72 -13.16 -0.17 -3.50
N SER A 73 -13.48 -1.44 -3.30
CA SER A 73 -12.77 -2.56 -3.91
C SER A 73 -13.77 -3.42 -4.67
N ASP A 74 -13.39 -3.88 -5.86
CA ASP A 74 -14.14 -4.89 -6.63
C ASP A 74 -13.22 -6.12 -6.81
N PRO A 75 -13.26 -7.07 -5.86
CA PRO A 75 -12.40 -8.24 -5.90
C PRO A 75 -12.69 -9.16 -7.09
N ALA A 76 -13.94 -9.19 -7.57
CA ALA A 76 -14.30 -10.01 -8.72
C ALA A 76 -13.68 -9.45 -10.00
N LYS A 77 -13.69 -8.12 -10.16
CA LYS A 77 -13.02 -7.44 -11.26
C LYS A 77 -11.50 -7.62 -11.19
N TYR A 78 -10.89 -7.46 -10.02
CA TYR A 78 -9.45 -7.68 -9.87
C TYR A 78 -9.04 -9.12 -10.19
N LEU A 79 -9.83 -10.11 -9.73
CA LEU A 79 -9.58 -11.52 -10.05
C LEU A 79 -9.75 -11.82 -11.55
N ALA A 80 -10.74 -11.23 -12.21
CA ALA A 80 -10.91 -11.35 -13.66
C ALA A 80 -9.70 -10.76 -14.41
N ALA A 81 -9.21 -9.61 -13.97
CA ALA A 81 -8.05 -8.96 -14.54
C ALA A 81 -6.77 -9.81 -14.37
N LEU A 82 -6.55 -10.37 -13.18
CA LEU A 82 -5.41 -11.28 -12.93
C LEU A 82 -5.44 -12.51 -13.82
N ARG A 83 -6.62 -13.10 -14.06
CA ARG A 83 -6.76 -14.28 -14.93
C ARG A 83 -6.49 -13.95 -16.39
N ASP A 84 -6.97 -12.80 -16.87
CA ASP A 84 -6.69 -12.33 -18.23
C ASP A 84 -5.20 -12.05 -18.41
N TRP A 85 -4.57 -11.39 -17.44
CA TRP A 85 -3.11 -11.16 -17.41
C TRP A 85 -2.31 -12.45 -17.43
N ALA A 86 -2.63 -13.41 -16.56
CA ALA A 86 -1.93 -14.70 -16.51
C ALA A 86 -2.03 -15.49 -17.82
N ALA A 87 -3.09 -15.28 -18.61
CA ALA A 87 -3.28 -15.96 -19.90
C ALA A 87 -2.62 -15.23 -21.08
N LYS A 88 -2.47 -13.91 -21.01
CA LYS A 88 -2.10 -13.07 -22.17
C LYS A 88 -0.82 -12.25 -21.99
N GLY A 89 -0.29 -12.16 -20.76
CA GLY A 89 0.83 -11.28 -20.44
C GLY A 89 0.56 -9.85 -20.90
N SER A 90 1.54 -9.24 -21.57
CA SER A 90 1.49 -7.87 -22.10
C SER A 90 0.37 -7.61 -23.11
N GLU A 91 -0.24 -8.64 -23.70
CA GLU A 91 -1.43 -8.51 -24.58
C GLU A 91 -2.75 -8.41 -23.80
N SER A 92 -2.71 -8.45 -22.47
CA SER A 92 -3.89 -8.29 -21.62
C SER A 92 -4.52 -6.91 -21.79
N GLN A 93 -5.85 -6.84 -21.87
CA GLN A 93 -6.58 -5.58 -21.88
C GLN A 93 -6.47 -4.79 -20.56
N TYR A 94 -5.94 -5.43 -19.51
CA TYR A 94 -5.72 -4.81 -18.20
C TYR A 94 -4.28 -4.35 -18.01
N ALA A 95 -3.37 -4.67 -18.94
CA ALA A 95 -2.06 -4.04 -19.02
C ALA A 95 -2.23 -2.56 -19.36
N LEU A 96 -1.55 -1.67 -18.65
CA LEU A 96 -1.62 -0.25 -18.94
C LEU A 96 -0.56 0.16 -19.95
N THR A 97 -0.82 1.23 -20.69
CA THR A 97 0.22 1.82 -21.53
C THR A 97 1.29 2.49 -20.66
N PRO A 98 2.51 2.70 -21.18
CA PRO A 98 3.56 3.40 -20.44
C PRO A 98 3.12 4.77 -19.88
N GLU A 99 2.32 5.54 -20.64
CA GLU A 99 1.80 6.84 -20.23
C GLU A 99 0.81 6.71 -19.06
N GLU A 100 -0.05 5.69 -19.09
CA GLU A 100 -0.97 5.40 -17.99
C GLU A 100 -0.22 4.94 -16.73
N VAL A 101 0.83 4.12 -16.88
CA VAL A 101 1.68 3.70 -15.75
C VAL A 101 2.32 4.91 -15.11
N ILE A 102 2.94 5.80 -15.91
CA ILE A 102 3.55 7.04 -15.41
C ILE A 102 2.50 7.91 -14.71
N GLY A 103 1.35 8.12 -15.35
CA GLY A 103 0.27 8.94 -14.81
C GLY A 103 -0.31 8.40 -13.50
N ARG A 104 -0.39 7.07 -13.35
CA ARG A 104 -0.91 6.43 -12.14
C ARG A 104 0.14 6.24 -11.04
N SER A 105 1.42 6.17 -11.39
CA SER A 105 2.50 6.09 -10.39
C SER A 105 2.59 7.37 -9.56
N GLN A 106 2.21 8.52 -10.15
CA GLN A 106 2.33 9.89 -9.63
C GLN A 106 3.72 10.25 -9.07
N GLY A 107 4.04 11.55 -9.06
CA GLY A 107 5.29 12.01 -8.47
C GLY A 107 5.24 11.97 -6.94
N ARG A 108 6.36 11.64 -6.29
CA ARG A 108 6.53 12.00 -4.87
C ARG A 108 6.62 13.51 -4.78
N SER A 109 5.74 14.12 -3.99
CA SER A 109 5.92 15.53 -3.64
C SER A 109 7.21 15.72 -2.85
N THR A 110 7.64 16.96 -2.71
CA THR A 110 8.79 17.30 -1.85
C THR A 110 8.55 16.82 -0.43
N GLU A 111 7.34 16.98 0.11
CA GLU A 111 6.96 16.52 1.45
C GLU A 111 7.03 15.01 1.59
N ASN A 112 6.54 14.23 0.60
CA ASN A 112 6.67 12.77 0.62
C ASN A 112 8.14 12.32 0.57
N SER A 113 8.99 13.09 -0.13
CA SER A 113 10.43 12.82 -0.20
C SER A 113 11.14 13.17 1.11
N GLU A 114 10.75 14.28 1.75
CA GLU A 114 11.20 14.68 3.09
C GLU A 114 10.78 13.64 4.14
N ALA A 115 9.54 13.14 4.05
CA ALA A 115 9.03 12.08 4.93
C ALA A 115 9.89 10.81 4.83
N ALA A 116 10.18 10.35 3.61
CA ALA A 116 11.04 9.20 3.37
C ALA A 116 12.45 9.42 3.93
N ALA A 117 13.04 10.60 3.71
CA ALA A 117 14.36 10.92 4.23
C ALA A 117 14.41 10.89 5.77
N HIS A 118 13.40 11.45 6.44
CA HIS A 118 13.28 11.36 7.88
C HIS A 118 13.16 9.91 8.34
N PHE A 119 12.34 9.09 7.69
CA PHE A 119 12.23 7.67 8.03
C PHE A 119 13.59 6.94 7.92
N GLU A 120 14.33 7.14 6.83
CA GLU A 120 15.64 6.53 6.64
C GLU A 120 16.67 6.96 7.70
N ILE A 121 16.67 8.23 8.09
CA ILE A 121 17.53 8.72 9.18
C ILE A 121 17.15 8.03 10.51
N GLY A 122 15.85 7.92 10.80
CA GLY A 122 15.36 7.21 11.97
C GLY A 122 15.81 5.74 11.98
N GLN A 123 15.68 5.03 10.85
CA GLN A 123 16.15 3.64 10.71
C GLN A 123 17.66 3.54 10.98
N TYR A 124 18.45 4.45 10.42
CA TYR A 124 19.90 4.47 10.63
C TYR A 124 20.26 4.69 12.10
N LEU A 125 19.67 5.69 12.76
CA LEU A 125 19.92 6.01 14.18
C LEU A 125 19.51 4.85 15.09
N GLN A 126 18.36 4.24 14.83
CA GLN A 126 17.91 3.05 15.56
C GLN A 126 18.93 1.91 15.46
N LYS A 127 19.43 1.61 14.26
CA LYS A 127 20.45 0.57 14.03
C LYS A 127 21.79 0.91 14.68
N ALA A 128 22.13 2.20 14.78
CA ALA A 128 23.33 2.69 15.43
C ALA A 128 23.23 2.77 16.97
N GLY A 129 22.07 2.43 17.57
CA GLY A 129 21.86 2.46 19.02
C GLY A 129 21.41 3.83 19.57
N HIS A 130 21.09 4.78 18.70
CA HIS A 130 20.63 6.13 19.03
C HIS A 130 19.10 6.23 18.95
N ALA A 131 18.41 5.37 19.69
CA ALA A 131 16.95 5.26 19.61
C ALA A 131 16.22 6.55 20.00
N ASP A 132 16.70 7.28 21.00
CA ASP A 132 16.08 8.54 21.45
C ASP A 132 16.10 9.61 20.36
N ASP A 133 17.21 9.70 19.61
CA ASP A 133 17.36 10.63 18.48
C ASP A 133 16.49 10.20 17.28
N ALA A 134 16.31 8.88 17.08
CA ALA A 134 15.48 8.34 16.01
C ALA A 134 14.00 8.73 16.13
N VAL A 135 13.48 8.92 17.35
CA VAL A 135 12.07 9.22 17.61
C VAL A 135 11.62 10.51 16.93
N GLU A 136 12.45 11.56 16.94
CA GLU A 136 12.11 12.83 16.28
C GLU A 136 11.94 12.65 14.78
N HIS A 137 12.83 11.88 14.16
CA HIS A 137 12.78 11.59 12.75
C HIS A 137 11.55 10.76 12.36
N PHE A 138 11.20 9.72 13.12
CA PHE A 138 9.98 8.95 12.85
C PHE A 138 8.70 9.79 12.98
N LYS A 139 8.61 10.66 13.99
CA LYS A 139 7.48 11.59 14.14
C LYS A 139 7.34 12.50 12.92
N ARG A 140 8.45 13.06 12.46
CA ARG A 140 8.45 13.96 11.31
C ARG A 140 8.04 13.25 10.03
N ALA A 141 8.49 12.02 9.82
CA ALA A 141 8.04 11.18 8.70
C ALA A 141 6.52 10.98 8.71
N HIS A 142 5.94 10.64 9.87
CA HIS A 142 4.50 10.44 10.00
C HIS A 142 3.70 11.75 9.83
N GLU A 143 4.19 12.88 10.35
CA GLU A 143 3.55 14.19 10.17
C GLU A 143 3.48 14.63 8.69
N LEU A 144 4.54 14.37 7.93
CA LEU A 144 4.65 14.75 6.52
C LEU A 144 3.82 13.86 5.59
N GLN A 145 3.65 12.59 5.94
CA GLN A 145 2.89 11.64 5.13
C GLN A 145 2.06 10.69 6.02
N PRO A 146 0.98 11.20 6.65
CA PRO A 146 0.22 10.46 7.66
C PRO A 146 -0.50 9.22 7.11
N ASP A 147 -0.78 9.21 5.80
CA ASP A 147 -1.48 8.12 5.12
C ASP A 147 -0.53 6.99 4.66
N ASN A 148 0.80 7.15 4.86
CA ASN A 148 1.77 6.12 4.52
C ASN A 148 1.95 5.14 5.69
N TRP A 149 1.48 3.91 5.50
CA TRP A 149 1.56 2.83 6.48
C TRP A 149 2.98 2.26 6.64
N THR A 150 3.88 2.53 5.70
CA THR A 150 5.25 1.97 5.72
C THR A 150 6.23 2.69 6.65
N TYR A 151 5.77 3.77 7.31
CA TYR A 151 6.51 4.51 8.33
C TYR A 151 6.06 4.17 9.75
#